data_AF-A0A5N7S232-F1
#
_entry.id   AF-A0A5N7S232-F1
#
_cell.length_a   1.000
_cell.length_b   1.000
_cell.length_c   1.000
_cell.angle_alpha   90.00
_cell.angle_beta   90.00
_cell.angle_gamma   90.00
#
_symmetry.space_group_name_H-M   'P 1'
#
loop_
_entity.id
_entity.type
_entity.pdbx_description
1 polymer ?
#
loop_
_entity_poly.entity_id
_entity_poly.type
_entity_poly.pdbx_seq_one_letter_code
_entity_poly.pdbx_strand_id
1 'polypeptide(L)'
;MHLASLVPSVAVPRRAACAVVLLLAAAGGVQAQQAQSMEERLRAQLRITTSQLQQAQNELAALKAGQGAAAAPARADELAAMKEDLSRAKAQLAAERESRQKARDDSVQLKEQAEAALEKAGAQVAQYRNAYDELLKMAKASEAERQRLASETSAQHTAIGQCEAKNAQLYAVGKEILQAYEAMDVGTVLSARQPFAGAARVRLDEAAQQFGDKLYEGRFDARGAASAAAQ
;
A
#
# COMPACT_ATOMS: atom_id res chain seq x y z
N MET A 1 -31.85 -14.07 28.48
CA MET A 1 -31.11 -12.96 27.87
C MET A 1 -30.36 -13.48 26.65
N HIS A 2 -31.04 -13.33 25.52
CA HIS A 2 -30.61 -13.46 24.13
C HIS A 2 -29.64 -12.30 23.78
N LEU A 3 -28.68 -12.31 22.86
CA LEU A 3 -28.32 -13.14 21.70
C LEU A 3 -26.84 -12.90 21.38
N ALA A 4 -26.11 -13.95 21.01
CA ALA A 4 -24.80 -13.89 20.38
C ALA A 4 -24.95 -13.41 18.92
N SER A 5 -24.20 -12.39 18.50
CA SER A 5 -24.13 -11.97 17.09
C SER A 5 -22.99 -12.70 16.38
N LEU A 6 -23.38 -13.62 15.50
CA LEU A 6 -22.51 -14.30 14.54
C LEU A 6 -22.03 -13.30 13.47
N VAL A 7 -20.71 -13.23 13.30
CA VAL A 7 -20.06 -12.64 12.13
C VAL A 7 -20.08 -13.69 11.00
N PRO A 8 -20.61 -13.40 9.79
CA PRO A 8 -20.51 -14.33 8.68
C PRO A 8 -19.11 -14.24 8.06
N SER A 9 -18.28 -15.25 8.34
CA SER A 9 -17.01 -15.48 7.65
C SER A 9 -17.30 -16.13 6.28
N VAL A 10 -17.26 -15.33 5.21
CA VAL A 10 -17.32 -15.86 3.84
C VAL A 10 -15.91 -16.19 3.38
N ALA A 11 -15.50 -17.44 3.60
CA ALA A 11 -14.29 -18.00 3.05
C ALA A 11 -14.47 -18.24 1.55
N VAL A 12 -13.94 -17.34 0.71
CA VAL A 12 -13.87 -17.56 -0.74
C VAL A 12 -12.60 -18.37 -1.04
N PRO A 13 -12.70 -19.54 -1.70
CA PRO A 13 -11.54 -20.37 -1.99
C PRO A 13 -10.65 -19.74 -3.07
N ARG A 14 -9.41 -19.40 -2.69
CA ARG A 14 -8.32 -18.83 -3.51
C ARG A 14 -7.97 -19.61 -4.79
N ARG A 15 -8.50 -20.82 -4.98
CA ARG A 15 -8.30 -21.64 -6.18
C ARG A 15 -9.26 -21.29 -7.33
N ALA A 16 -10.40 -20.66 -7.03
CA ALA A 16 -11.37 -20.24 -8.05
C ALA A 16 -10.94 -18.93 -8.77
N ALA A 17 -10.17 -18.07 -8.11
CA ALA A 17 -9.74 -16.79 -8.68
C ALA A 17 -8.70 -16.94 -9.80
N CYS A 18 -7.81 -17.93 -9.74
CA CYS A 18 -6.79 -18.16 -10.77
C CYS A 18 -7.36 -18.79 -12.06
N ALA A 19 -8.45 -19.56 -11.97
CA ALA A 19 -9.10 -20.15 -13.15
C ALA A 19 -9.84 -19.10 -13.99
N VAL A 20 -10.41 -18.06 -13.35
CA VAL A 20 -11.15 -17.00 -14.04
C VAL A 20 -10.21 -16.06 -14.80
N VAL A 21 -9.03 -15.74 -14.24
CA VAL A 21 -8.04 -14.86 -14.90
C VAL A 21 -7.40 -15.50 -16.13
N LEU A 22 -7.19 -16.82 -16.14
CA LEU A 22 -6.65 -17.56 -17.30
C LEU A 22 -7.69 -17.76 -18.42
N LEU A 23 -8.99 -17.78 -18.11
CA LEU A 23 -10.07 -17.87 -19.11
C LEU A 23 -10.37 -16.52 -19.78
N LEU A 24 -10.13 -15.39 -19.11
CA LEU A 24 -10.32 -14.05 -19.69
C LEU A 24 -9.15 -13.59 -20.59
N ALA A 25 -7.93 -14.05 -20.35
CA ALA A 25 -6.77 -13.72 -21.20
C ALA A 25 -6.78 -14.47 -22.55
N ALA A 26 -7.38 -15.67 -22.62
CA ALA A 26 -7.50 -16.43 -23.86
C ALA A 26 -8.60 -15.92 -24.80
N ALA A 27 -9.61 -15.19 -24.28
CA ALA A 27 -10.70 -14.65 -25.08
C ALA A 27 -10.30 -13.40 -25.89
N GLY A 28 -9.44 -12.53 -25.34
CA GLY A 28 -9.05 -11.28 -25.99
C GLY A 28 -8.12 -11.44 -27.21
N GLY A 29 -7.25 -12.45 -27.20
CA GLY A 29 -6.32 -12.71 -28.32
C GLY A 29 -6.98 -13.38 -29.53
N VAL A 30 -7.94 -14.28 -29.30
CA VAL A 30 -8.65 -14.99 -30.39
C VAL A 30 -9.62 -14.06 -31.10
N GLN A 31 -10.29 -13.16 -30.39
CA GLN A 31 -11.24 -12.22 -30.98
C GLN A 31 -10.56 -11.16 -31.86
N ALA A 32 -9.36 -10.68 -31.49
CA ALA A 32 -8.61 -9.72 -32.31
C ALA A 32 -8.09 -10.34 -33.62
N GLN A 33 -7.55 -11.56 -33.56
CA GLN A 33 -7.04 -12.28 -34.74
C GLN A 33 -8.18 -12.68 -35.70
N GLN A 34 -9.32 -13.10 -35.14
CA GLN A 34 -10.48 -13.52 -35.93
C GLN A 34 -11.20 -12.32 -36.56
N ALA A 35 -11.25 -11.16 -35.87
CA ALA A 35 -11.74 -9.91 -36.42
C ALA A 35 -10.86 -9.38 -37.58
N GLN A 36 -9.53 -9.46 -37.46
CA GLN A 36 -8.61 -9.06 -38.54
C GLN A 36 -8.77 -9.94 -39.79
N SER A 37 -8.89 -11.27 -39.61
CA SER A 37 -9.09 -12.21 -40.74
C SER A 37 -10.43 -11.99 -41.47
N MET A 38 -11.47 -11.60 -40.75
CA MET A 38 -12.76 -11.22 -41.34
C MET A 38 -12.66 -9.87 -42.05
N GLU A 39 -12.03 -8.87 -41.43
CA GLU A 39 -11.86 -7.55 -42.05
C GLU A 39 -11.03 -7.60 -43.34
N GLU A 40 -10.01 -8.46 -43.40
CA GLU A 40 -9.21 -8.73 -44.61
C GLU A 40 -10.01 -9.46 -45.69
N ARG A 41 -10.80 -10.48 -45.32
CA ARG A 41 -11.73 -11.14 -46.25
C ARG A 41 -12.76 -10.17 -46.82
N LEU A 42 -13.39 -9.34 -45.98
CA LEU A 42 -14.34 -8.32 -46.43
C LEU A 42 -13.67 -7.24 -47.30
N ARG A 43 -12.41 -6.85 -47.03
CA ARG A 43 -11.65 -5.96 -47.92
C ARG A 43 -11.37 -6.59 -49.28
N ALA A 44 -10.97 -7.87 -49.31
CA ALA A 44 -10.76 -8.60 -50.55
C ALA A 44 -12.07 -8.71 -51.34
N GLN A 45 -13.17 -9.03 -50.67
CA GLN A 45 -14.51 -9.12 -51.26
C GLN A 45 -14.96 -7.78 -51.84
N LEU A 46 -14.72 -6.67 -51.13
CA LEU A 46 -14.99 -5.32 -51.63
C LEU A 46 -14.15 -4.93 -52.86
N ARG A 47 -12.88 -5.33 -52.92
CA ARG A 47 -12.05 -5.09 -54.11
C ARG A 47 -12.56 -5.89 -55.31
N ILE A 48 -12.94 -7.14 -55.07
CA ILE A 48 -13.52 -8.03 -56.10
C ILE A 48 -14.85 -7.49 -56.61
N THR A 49 -15.76 -7.04 -55.73
CA THR A 49 -17.03 -6.46 -56.15
C THR A 49 -16.85 -5.11 -56.84
N THR A 50 -15.88 -4.30 -56.42
CA THR A 50 -15.54 -3.04 -57.10
C THR A 50 -14.97 -3.31 -58.50
N SER A 51 -14.10 -4.31 -58.66
CA SER A 51 -13.58 -4.69 -59.98
C SER A 51 -14.66 -5.28 -60.89
N GLN A 52 -15.58 -6.08 -60.33
CA GLN A 52 -16.75 -6.58 -61.06
C GLN A 52 -17.66 -5.44 -61.51
N LEU A 53 -17.86 -4.42 -60.68
CA LEU A 53 -18.66 -3.24 -61.03
C LEU A 53 -18.01 -2.43 -62.17
N GLN A 54 -16.68 -2.31 -62.17
CA GLN A 54 -15.93 -1.66 -63.26
C GLN A 54 -15.98 -2.47 -64.56
N GLN A 55 -15.85 -3.80 -64.48
CA GLN A 55 -16.01 -4.68 -65.64
C GLN A 55 -17.42 -4.58 -66.24
N ALA A 56 -18.47 -4.70 -65.42
CA ALA A 56 -19.84 -4.56 -65.88
C ALA A 56 -20.13 -3.17 -66.48
N GLN A 57 -19.54 -2.10 -65.93
CA GLN A 57 -19.64 -0.76 -66.52
C GLN A 57 -18.97 -0.66 -67.90
N ASN A 58 -17.79 -1.27 -68.06
CA ASN A 58 -17.08 -1.30 -69.33
C ASN A 58 -17.82 -2.14 -70.39
N GLU A 59 -18.41 -3.26 -69.99
CA GLU A 59 -19.26 -4.09 -70.85
C GLU A 59 -20.52 -3.33 -71.28
N LEU A 60 -21.15 -2.59 -70.36
CA LEU A 60 -22.31 -1.74 -70.68
C LEU A 60 -21.95 -0.59 -71.62
N ALA A 61 -20.75 -0.01 -71.48
CA ALA A 61 -20.23 0.99 -72.41
C ALA A 61 -19.93 0.39 -73.79
N ALA A 62 -19.36 -0.83 -73.86
CA ALA A 62 -19.08 -1.55 -75.10
C ALA A 62 -20.37 -1.97 -75.83
N LEU A 63 -21.38 -2.45 -75.10
CA LEU A 63 -22.69 -2.80 -75.66
C LEU A 63 -23.46 -1.58 -76.17
N LYS A 64 -23.33 -0.42 -75.49
CA LYS A 64 -23.86 0.86 -76.00
C LYS A 64 -23.11 1.36 -77.23
N ALA A 65 -21.80 1.15 -77.33
CA ALA A 65 -21.02 1.54 -78.50
C ALA A 65 -21.26 0.63 -79.72
N GLY A 66 -21.65 -0.63 -79.50
CA GLY A 66 -21.99 -1.62 -80.54
C GLY A 66 -23.43 -1.58 -81.06
N GLN A 67 -24.17 -0.48 -80.88
CA GLN A 67 -25.57 -0.32 -81.30
C GLN A 67 -25.74 -0.37 -82.84
N GLY A 68 -25.80 -1.58 -83.39
CA GLY A 68 -26.27 -1.91 -84.74
C GLY A 68 -27.62 -2.65 -84.71
N ALA A 69 -28.49 -2.32 -85.67
CA ALA A 69 -29.96 -2.32 -85.61
C ALA A 69 -30.73 -3.67 -85.62
N ALA A 70 -30.29 -4.75 -84.95
CA ALA A 70 -30.94 -6.07 -85.12
C ALA A 70 -31.61 -6.73 -83.88
N ALA A 71 -31.66 -6.11 -82.69
CA ALA A 71 -32.31 -6.71 -81.51
C ALA A 71 -32.73 -5.68 -80.43
N ALA A 72 -33.58 -4.71 -80.80
CA ALA A 72 -33.87 -3.52 -79.98
C ALA A 72 -34.65 -3.73 -78.65
N PRO A 73 -35.70 -4.58 -78.55
CA PRO A 73 -36.48 -4.68 -77.30
C PRO A 73 -35.81 -5.56 -76.23
N ALA A 74 -35.31 -6.74 -76.59
CA ALA A 74 -34.69 -7.67 -75.62
C ALA A 74 -33.40 -7.10 -74.97
N ARG A 75 -32.62 -6.30 -75.73
CA ARG A 75 -31.41 -5.63 -75.21
C ARG A 75 -31.72 -4.39 -74.36
N ALA A 76 -32.90 -3.78 -74.53
CA ALA A 76 -33.32 -2.64 -73.72
C ALA A 76 -33.69 -3.08 -72.29
N ASP A 77 -34.33 -4.24 -72.14
CA ASP A 77 -34.65 -4.85 -70.85
C ASP A 77 -33.37 -5.29 -70.11
N GLU A 78 -32.40 -5.90 -70.81
CA GLU A 78 -31.08 -6.24 -70.22
C GLU A 78 -30.30 -4.99 -69.75
N LEU A 79 -30.34 -3.91 -70.53
CA LEU A 79 -29.73 -2.63 -70.15
C LEU A 79 -30.43 -1.97 -68.94
N ALA A 80 -31.73 -2.18 -68.77
CA ALA A 80 -32.48 -1.71 -67.61
C ALA A 80 -32.13 -2.54 -66.37
N ALA A 81 -32.11 -3.87 -66.49
CA ALA A 81 -31.71 -4.79 -65.42
C ALA A 81 -30.29 -4.53 -64.91
N MET A 82 -29.31 -4.38 -65.82
CA MET A 82 -27.92 -4.06 -65.43
C MET A 82 -27.78 -2.72 -64.71
N LYS A 83 -28.56 -1.69 -65.09
CA LYS A 83 -28.54 -0.40 -64.38
C LYS A 83 -29.08 -0.53 -62.97
N GLU A 84 -30.12 -1.33 -62.80
CA GLU A 84 -30.70 -1.58 -61.49
C GLU A 84 -29.73 -2.33 -60.59
N ASP A 85 -29.08 -3.39 -61.09
CA ASP A 85 -28.05 -4.14 -60.38
C ASP A 85 -26.86 -3.26 -59.99
N LEU A 86 -26.42 -2.37 -60.89
CA LEU A 86 -25.34 -1.42 -60.61
C LEU A 86 -25.75 -0.42 -59.52
N SER A 87 -26.99 0.06 -59.53
CA SER A 87 -27.50 0.93 -58.46
C SER A 87 -27.55 0.21 -57.11
N ARG A 88 -27.97 -1.06 -57.11
CA ARG A 88 -28.08 -1.92 -55.94
C ARG A 88 -26.71 -2.24 -55.35
N ALA A 89 -25.74 -2.56 -56.21
CA ALA A 89 -24.35 -2.80 -55.82
C ALA A 89 -23.68 -1.52 -55.28
N LYS A 90 -23.94 -0.35 -55.87
CA LYS A 90 -23.47 0.94 -55.33
C LYS A 90 -24.05 1.24 -53.96
N ALA A 91 -25.34 0.99 -53.75
CA ALA A 91 -25.99 1.18 -52.46
C ALA A 91 -25.41 0.24 -51.39
N GLN A 92 -25.17 -1.03 -51.73
CA GLN A 92 -24.50 -2.00 -50.84
C GLN A 92 -23.07 -1.57 -50.48
N LEU A 93 -22.29 -1.09 -51.46
CA LEU A 93 -20.94 -0.58 -51.25
C LEU A 93 -20.91 0.60 -50.27
N ALA A 94 -21.88 1.51 -50.39
CA ALA A 94 -22.01 2.66 -49.51
C ALA A 94 -22.36 2.22 -48.08
N ALA A 95 -23.33 1.31 -47.93
CA ALA A 95 -23.72 0.75 -46.64
C ALA A 95 -22.56 -0.02 -45.94
N GLU A 96 -21.78 -0.80 -46.70
CA GLU A 96 -20.63 -1.54 -46.16
C GLU A 96 -19.48 -0.61 -45.76
N ARG A 97 -19.28 0.50 -46.48
CA ARG A 97 -18.31 1.53 -46.09
C ARG A 97 -18.72 2.22 -44.79
N GLU A 98 -19.99 2.56 -44.65
CA GLU A 98 -20.51 3.18 -43.42
C GLU A 98 -20.42 2.22 -42.22
N SER A 99 -20.78 0.95 -42.39
CA SER A 99 -20.69 -0.04 -41.31
C SER A 99 -19.23 -0.28 -40.89
N ARG A 100 -18.30 -0.31 -41.84
CA ARG A 100 -16.87 -0.43 -41.55
C ARG A 100 -16.33 0.81 -40.84
N GLN A 101 -16.77 2.01 -41.22
CA GLN A 101 -16.37 3.23 -40.54
C GLN A 101 -16.85 3.21 -39.08
N LYS A 102 -18.12 2.89 -38.83
CA LYS A 102 -18.66 2.74 -37.47
C LYS A 102 -17.89 1.70 -36.67
N ALA A 103 -17.62 0.51 -37.24
CA ALA A 103 -16.85 -0.52 -36.57
C ALA A 103 -15.42 -0.10 -36.23
N ARG A 104 -14.78 0.75 -37.05
CA ARG A 104 -13.47 1.34 -36.74
C ARG A 104 -13.57 2.33 -35.59
N ASP A 105 -14.54 3.24 -35.66
CA ASP A 105 -14.72 4.28 -34.65
C ASP A 105 -15.04 3.64 -33.29
N ASP A 106 -15.91 2.63 -33.27
CA ASP A 106 -16.20 1.81 -32.08
C ASP A 106 -14.94 1.10 -31.56
N SER A 107 -14.13 0.53 -32.46
CA SER A 107 -12.88 -0.15 -32.07
C SER A 107 -11.85 0.81 -31.47
N VAL A 108 -11.76 2.05 -31.99
CA VAL A 108 -10.88 3.09 -31.45
C VAL A 108 -11.38 3.54 -30.08
N GLN A 109 -12.67 3.83 -29.96
CA GLN A 109 -13.28 4.21 -28.67
C GLN A 109 -13.11 3.12 -27.61
N LEU A 110 -13.28 1.84 -27.98
CA LEU A 110 -13.11 0.73 -27.04
C LEU A 110 -11.65 0.63 -26.56
N LYS A 111 -10.68 0.89 -27.43
CA LYS A 111 -9.25 0.91 -27.06
C LYS A 111 -8.94 2.07 -26.13
N GLU A 112 -9.40 3.28 -26.45
CA GLU A 112 -9.22 4.46 -25.59
C GLU A 112 -9.86 4.25 -24.21
N GLN A 113 -11.04 3.64 -24.15
CA GLN A 113 -11.69 3.29 -22.88
C GLN A 113 -10.91 2.23 -22.09
N ALA A 114 -10.36 1.22 -22.77
CA ALA A 114 -9.53 0.20 -22.13
C ALA A 114 -8.21 0.78 -21.59
N GLU A 115 -7.55 1.66 -22.34
CA GLU A 115 -6.34 2.36 -21.92
C GLU A 115 -6.63 3.27 -20.73
N ALA A 116 -7.68 4.09 -20.78
CA ALA A 116 -8.10 4.94 -19.68
C ALA A 116 -8.48 4.11 -18.43
N ALA A 117 -9.08 2.94 -18.58
CA ALA A 117 -9.37 2.03 -17.48
C ALA A 117 -8.09 1.44 -16.86
N LEU A 118 -7.11 1.06 -17.69
CA LEU A 118 -5.81 0.57 -17.24
C LEU A 118 -5.03 1.65 -16.50
N GLU A 119 -5.01 2.88 -17.00
CA GLU A 119 -4.37 4.01 -16.32
C GLU A 119 -5.02 4.29 -14.97
N LYS A 120 -6.36 4.32 -14.90
CA LYS A 120 -7.09 4.49 -13.64
C LYS A 120 -6.81 3.36 -12.66
N ALA A 121 -6.77 2.12 -13.13
CA ALA A 121 -6.43 0.97 -12.30
C ALA A 121 -4.99 1.04 -11.80
N GLY A 122 -4.03 1.42 -12.66
CA GLY A 122 -2.64 1.63 -12.31
C GLY A 122 -2.46 2.72 -11.26
N ALA A 123 -3.15 3.86 -11.43
CA ALA A 123 -3.15 4.96 -10.49
C ALA A 123 -3.73 4.54 -9.12
N GLN A 124 -4.83 3.79 -9.09
CA GLN A 124 -5.41 3.26 -7.84
C GLN A 124 -4.45 2.29 -7.14
N VAL A 125 -3.81 1.38 -7.87
CA VAL A 125 -2.82 0.46 -7.29
C VAL A 125 -1.63 1.22 -6.71
N ALA A 126 -1.16 2.26 -7.40
CA ALA A 126 -0.09 3.12 -6.89
C ALA A 126 -0.52 3.88 -5.62
N GLN A 127 -1.74 4.42 -5.59
CA GLN A 127 -2.31 5.07 -4.40
C GLN A 127 -2.41 4.11 -3.22
N TYR A 128 -2.91 2.90 -3.43
CA TYR A 128 -2.99 1.89 -2.38
C TYR A 128 -1.60 1.50 -1.88
N ARG A 129 -0.62 1.29 -2.77
CA ARG A 129 0.76 0.99 -2.37
C ARG A 129 1.36 2.11 -1.52
N ASN A 130 1.23 3.37 -1.96
CA ASN A 130 1.72 4.52 -1.21
C ASN A 130 1.05 4.63 0.16
N ALA A 131 -0.27 4.42 0.24
CA ALA A 131 -1.00 4.43 1.51
C ALA A 131 -0.55 3.30 2.45
N TYR A 132 -0.30 2.10 1.90
CA TYR A 132 0.25 0.97 2.67
C TYR A 132 1.66 1.26 3.19
N ASP A 133 2.53 1.81 2.36
CA ASP A 133 3.90 2.15 2.74
C ASP A 133 3.91 3.23 3.83
N GLU A 134 3.04 4.22 3.71
CA GLU A 134 2.91 5.27 4.72
C GLU A 134 2.37 4.73 6.04
N LEU A 135 1.34 3.88 5.99
CA LEU A 135 0.82 3.21 7.19
C LEU A 135 1.90 2.33 7.85
N LEU A 136 2.72 1.64 7.05
CA LEU A 136 3.81 0.82 7.58
C LEU A 136 4.89 1.68 8.25
N LYS A 137 5.24 2.84 7.68
CA LYS A 137 6.16 3.80 8.31
C LYS A 137 5.58 4.32 9.62
N MET A 138 4.33 4.74 9.64
CA MET A 138 3.65 5.21 10.85
C MET A 138 3.62 4.14 11.94
N ALA A 139 3.32 2.89 11.57
CA ALA A 139 3.31 1.78 12.51
C ALA A 139 4.71 1.53 13.12
N LYS A 140 5.77 1.54 12.29
CA LYS A 140 7.15 1.40 12.76
C LYS A 140 7.58 2.56 13.66
N ALA A 141 7.22 3.79 13.31
CA ALA A 141 7.52 4.96 14.13
C ALA A 141 6.81 4.89 15.49
N SER A 142 5.53 4.53 15.50
CA SER A 142 4.75 4.36 16.73
C SER A 142 5.31 3.25 17.63
N GLU A 143 5.74 2.13 17.04
CA GLU A 143 6.36 1.05 17.81
C GLU A 143 7.73 1.45 18.37
N ALA A 144 8.54 2.19 17.61
CA ALA A 144 9.81 2.73 18.10
C ALA A 144 9.59 3.74 19.26
N GLU A 145 8.58 4.61 19.15
CA GLU A 145 8.22 5.52 20.24
C GLU A 145 7.73 4.77 21.48
N ARG A 146 6.92 3.73 21.30
CA ARG A 146 6.46 2.87 22.40
C ARG A 146 7.64 2.22 23.11
N GLN A 147 8.60 1.67 22.37
CA GLN A 147 9.79 1.04 22.94
C GLN A 147 10.67 2.06 23.67
N ARG A 148 10.86 3.25 23.10
CA ARG A 148 11.57 4.36 23.73
C ARG A 148 10.92 4.75 25.06
N LEU A 149 9.62 5.02 25.07
CA LEU A 149 8.88 5.39 26.28
C LEU A 149 8.87 4.26 27.32
N ALA A 150 8.75 3.00 26.90
CA ALA A 150 8.85 1.86 27.81
C ALA A 150 10.23 1.77 28.48
N SER A 151 11.31 1.99 27.71
CA SER A 151 12.67 2.02 28.26
C SER A 151 12.89 3.19 29.22
N GLU A 152 12.40 4.39 28.88
CA GLU A 152 12.49 5.57 29.74
C GLU A 152 11.70 5.37 31.04
N THR A 153 10.50 4.78 30.96
CA THR A 153 9.68 4.48 32.13
C THR A 153 10.35 3.44 33.04
N SER A 154 10.93 2.39 32.46
CA SER A 154 11.69 1.38 33.22
C SER A 154 12.92 1.99 33.93
N ALA A 155 13.65 2.85 33.22
CA ALA A 155 14.79 3.57 33.78
C ALA A 155 14.37 4.48 34.95
N GLN A 156 13.26 5.23 34.78
CA GLN A 156 12.72 6.09 35.84
C GLN A 156 12.25 5.28 37.05
N HIS A 157 11.56 4.17 36.85
CA HIS A 157 11.11 3.29 37.94
C HIS A 157 12.31 2.71 38.70
N THR A 158 13.37 2.34 37.99
CA THR A 158 14.63 1.87 38.61
C THR A 158 15.28 2.98 39.43
N ALA A 159 15.36 4.19 38.89
CA ALA A 159 15.93 5.34 39.60
C ALA A 159 15.12 5.70 40.86
N ILE A 160 13.79 5.65 40.80
CA ILE A 160 12.91 5.87 41.96
C ILE A 160 13.15 4.79 43.02
N GLY A 161 13.19 3.51 42.65
CA GLY A 161 13.46 2.43 43.61
C GLY A 161 14.84 2.56 44.28
N GLN A 162 15.86 3.00 43.53
CA GLN A 162 17.19 3.29 44.09
C GLN A 162 17.15 4.50 45.04
N CYS A 163 16.44 5.57 44.68
CA CYS A 163 16.20 6.73 45.55
C CYS A 163 15.53 6.32 46.87
N GLU A 164 14.48 5.50 46.81
CA GLU A 164 13.75 5.02 47.98
C GLU A 164 14.64 4.17 48.89
N ALA A 165 15.41 3.25 48.32
CA ALA A 165 16.36 2.43 49.07
C ALA A 165 17.45 3.28 49.75
N LYS A 166 18.00 4.27 49.04
CA LYS A 166 19.00 5.22 49.58
C LYS A 166 18.40 6.13 50.66
N ASN A 167 17.16 6.57 50.49
CA ASN A 167 16.45 7.35 51.51
C ASN A 167 16.25 6.53 52.79
N ALA A 168 15.80 5.28 52.66
CA ALA A 168 15.65 4.37 53.79
C ALA A 168 17.00 4.12 54.49
N GLN A 169 18.09 3.96 53.73
CA GLN A 169 19.44 3.83 54.28
C GLN A 169 19.86 5.08 55.05
N LEU A 170 19.70 6.27 54.47
CA LEU A 170 20.02 7.54 55.14
C LEU A 170 19.18 7.75 56.41
N TYR A 171 17.91 7.38 56.39
CA TYR A 171 17.05 7.47 57.56
C TYR A 171 17.45 6.49 58.67
N ALA A 172 17.90 5.28 58.31
CA ALA A 172 18.47 4.33 59.27
C ALA A 172 19.76 4.87 59.91
N VAL A 173 20.69 5.38 59.10
CA VAL A 173 21.93 6.01 59.58
C VAL A 173 21.62 7.22 60.48
N GLY A 174 20.65 8.06 60.11
CA GLY A 174 20.19 9.17 60.95
C GLY A 174 19.69 8.72 62.32
N LYS A 175 18.95 7.61 62.38
CA LYS A 175 18.52 7.00 63.65
C LYS A 175 19.70 6.42 64.45
N GLU A 176 20.67 5.78 63.80
CA GLU A 176 21.89 5.31 64.46
C GLU A 176 22.68 6.47 65.08
N ILE A 177 22.78 7.61 64.40
CA ILE A 177 23.44 8.82 64.92
C ILE A 177 22.70 9.35 66.15
N LEU A 178 21.37 9.45 66.10
CA LEU A 178 20.57 9.90 67.24
C LEU A 178 20.72 8.96 68.45
N GLN A 179 20.65 7.64 68.23
CA GLN A 179 20.86 6.64 69.27
C GLN A 179 22.28 6.70 69.87
N ALA A 180 23.30 6.90 69.04
CA ALA A 180 24.67 7.06 69.50
C ALA A 180 24.82 8.33 70.36
N TYR A 181 24.15 9.42 70.00
CA TYR A 181 24.14 10.64 70.80
C TYR A 181 23.45 10.44 72.16
N GLU A 182 22.29 9.78 72.19
CA GLU A 182 21.57 9.44 73.42
C GLU A 182 22.41 8.54 74.35
N ALA A 183 23.14 7.57 73.78
CA ALA A 183 24.03 6.69 74.55
C ALA A 183 25.28 7.41 75.10
N MET A 184 25.68 8.55 74.52
CA MET A 184 26.87 9.32 74.92
C MET A 184 26.61 10.38 76.00
N ASP A 185 25.34 10.65 76.35
CA ASP A 185 24.92 11.93 76.94
C ASP A 185 25.41 12.23 78.37
N VAL A 186 25.64 11.23 79.24
CA VAL A 186 25.92 11.54 80.68
C VAL A 186 27.26 11.03 81.22
N GLY A 187 27.70 9.81 80.88
CA GLY A 187 28.99 9.27 81.34
C GLY A 187 30.19 9.70 80.48
N THR A 188 29.98 9.84 79.18
CA THR A 188 31.05 10.12 78.20
C THR A 188 31.47 11.59 78.24
N VAL A 189 30.54 12.53 78.43
CA VAL A 189 30.85 13.96 78.57
C VAL A 189 31.63 14.26 79.86
N LEU A 190 31.28 13.58 80.97
CA LEU A 190 31.98 13.74 82.25
C LEU A 190 33.41 13.18 82.20
N SER A 191 33.60 12.04 81.54
CA SER A 191 34.93 11.44 81.31
C SER A 191 35.76 12.21 80.27
N ALA A 192 35.15 12.75 79.21
CA ALA A 192 35.83 13.55 78.19
C ALA A 192 36.39 14.90 78.69
N ARG A 193 35.88 15.42 79.82
CA ARG A 193 36.42 16.62 80.50
C ARG A 193 37.68 16.34 81.32
N GLN A 194 38.07 15.08 81.51
CA GLN A 194 39.32 14.77 82.20
C GLN A 194 40.53 14.93 81.26
N PRO A 195 41.64 15.56 81.71
CA PRO A 195 42.80 15.89 80.88
C PRO A 195 43.54 14.67 80.27
N PHE A 196 43.18 13.45 80.65
CA PHE A 196 43.77 12.19 80.15
C PHE A 196 42.83 11.33 79.29
N ALA A 197 41.64 11.84 78.92
CA ALA A 197 40.64 11.09 78.16
C ALA A 197 40.91 11.04 76.63
N GLY A 198 42.16 10.85 76.22
CA GLY A 198 42.56 10.77 74.81
C GLY A 198 41.79 9.68 74.04
N ALA A 199 41.54 8.53 74.68
CA ALA A 199 40.75 7.44 74.10
C ALA A 199 39.28 7.81 73.83
N ALA A 200 38.68 8.74 74.60
CA ALA A 200 37.31 9.20 74.35
C ALA A 200 37.24 10.13 73.14
N ARG A 201 38.27 10.96 72.91
CA ARG A 201 38.38 11.82 71.71
C ARG A 201 38.54 10.98 70.44
N VAL A 202 39.44 10.00 70.44
CA VAL A 202 39.64 9.11 69.27
C VAL A 202 38.35 8.36 68.90
N ARG A 203 37.58 7.87 69.89
CA ARG A 203 36.29 7.21 69.63
C ARG A 203 35.24 8.14 69.03
N LEU A 204 35.24 9.43 69.40
CA LEU A 204 34.35 10.43 68.78
C LEU A 204 34.75 10.69 67.33
N ASP A 205 36.05 10.79 67.05
CA ASP A 205 36.57 10.99 65.70
C ASP A 205 36.29 9.76 64.80
N GLU A 206 36.47 8.54 65.31
CA GLU A 206 36.13 7.29 64.62
C GLU A 206 34.63 7.19 64.33
N ALA A 207 33.77 7.54 65.29
CA ALA A 207 32.33 7.57 65.08
C ALA A 207 31.93 8.61 64.02
N ALA A 208 32.53 9.80 64.05
CA ALA A 208 32.29 10.83 63.05
C ALA A 208 32.71 10.38 61.63
N GLN A 209 33.84 9.69 61.50
CA GLN A 209 34.28 9.11 60.23
C GLN A 209 33.32 8.02 59.74
N GLN A 210 32.97 7.04 60.58
CA GLN A 210 32.08 5.95 60.21
C GLN A 210 30.69 6.42 59.77
N PHE A 211 30.11 7.40 60.47
CA PHE A 211 28.83 7.98 60.07
C PHE A 211 28.96 8.87 58.82
N GLY A 212 30.09 9.56 58.65
CA GLY A 212 30.42 10.30 57.44
C GLY A 212 30.46 9.39 56.20
N ASP A 213 31.13 8.24 56.31
CA ASP A 213 31.21 7.25 55.24
C ASP A 213 29.83 6.68 54.89
N LYS A 214 29.05 6.28 55.89
CA LYS A 214 27.67 5.77 55.69
C LYS A 214 26.74 6.80 55.03
N LEU A 215 26.85 8.07 55.41
CA LEU A 215 26.07 9.16 54.80
C LEU A 215 26.52 9.42 53.36
N TYR A 216 27.82 9.32 53.08
CA TYR A 216 28.35 9.49 51.74
C TYR A 216 27.93 8.35 50.81
N GLU A 217 28.03 7.10 51.27
CA GLU A 217 27.57 5.91 50.55
C GLU A 217 26.05 5.92 50.33
N GLY A 218 25.27 6.41 51.30
CA GLY A 218 23.82 6.53 51.22
C GLY A 218 23.31 7.63 50.30
N ARG A 219 24.18 8.49 49.76
CA ARG A 219 23.78 9.56 48.85
C ARG A 219 23.36 9.00 47.49
N PHE A 220 22.18 9.40 47.02
CA PHE A 220 21.75 9.07 45.67
C PHE A 220 22.50 9.93 44.63
N ASP A 221 23.08 9.29 43.61
CA ASP A 221 23.65 9.95 42.44
C ASP A 221 22.82 9.64 41.19
N ALA A 222 22.08 10.66 40.73
CA ALA A 222 21.25 10.58 39.53
C ALA A 222 22.05 10.26 38.26
N ARG A 223 23.34 10.63 38.21
CA ARG A 223 24.21 10.36 37.06
C ARG A 223 24.64 8.89 37.00
N GLY A 224 24.88 8.28 38.17
CA GLY A 224 25.15 6.85 38.28
C GLY A 224 23.94 5.99 37.93
N ALA A 225 22.73 6.41 38.34
CA ALA A 225 21.48 5.73 38.02
C ALA A 225 21.15 5.77 36.50
N ALA A 226 21.40 6.91 35.84
CA ALA A 226 21.20 7.06 34.39
C ALA A 226 22.18 6.20 33.57
N SER A 227 23.42 6.00 34.04
CA SER A 227 24.43 5.13 33.43
C SER A 227 24.07 3.64 33.53
N ALA A 228 23.52 3.21 34.67
CA ALA A 228 23.11 1.82 34.89
C ALA A 228 21.84 1.42 34.12
N ALA A 229 20.96 2.39 33.81
CA ALA A 229 19.77 2.15 32.99
C ALA A 229 20.04 2.14 31.48
N ALA A 230 21.24 2.56 31.05
CA ALA A 230 21.67 2.58 29.64
C ALA A 230 22.48 1.34 29.22
N GLN A 231 22.80 0.45 30.17
CA GLN A 231 23.47 -0.84 29.94
C GLN A 231 22.45 -1.98 29.92
#